data_AF-A0A9R1MZD0-F1
#
_entry.id   AF-A0A9R1MZD0-F1
#
_cell.length_a   1.000
_cell.length_b   1.000
_cell.length_c   1.000
_cell.angle_alpha   90.00
_cell.angle_beta   90.00
_cell.angle_gamma   90.00
#
_symmetry.space_group_name_H-M   'P 1'
#
loop_
_entity.id
_entity.type
_entity.pdbx_description
1 polymer ?
#
loop_
_entity_poly.entity_id
_entity_poly.type
_entity_poly.pdbx_seq_one_letter_code
_entity_poly.pdbx_strand_id
1 'polypeptide(L)'
;MHLYNAWLPPAVADAARGEAAAFAGAVRAAKDAWRPDDPDSAYATLKWISVFDLFIKAKSDVAPEDIHALVELGFGIFHASQNKFVVQIKWGGLLIRLFKKHAERLSLDVQWRPLYETLIQTHFKRNMGPEGWKVRQQHFETITGLVHASRTFFPEGAAAEIWLEFRPLLENPWHNSAFEGVGFVRLFLPANSRNQDHFTTDWIAQCLHIWDSVTNCNFWDIQWAAIIARCIKNSRSIEWEKFLPLLFTRYLNMFE
;
A
#
# COMPACT_ATOMS: atom_id res chain seq x y z
N MET A 1 -7.90 -24.19 0.91
CA MET A 1 -8.76 -24.53 -0.26
C MET A 1 -10.03 -23.67 -0.30
N HIS A 2 -10.36 -23.07 -1.45
CA HIS A 2 -11.57 -22.24 -1.60
C HIS A 2 -12.85 -23.10 -1.66
N LEU A 3 -13.97 -22.61 -1.09
CA LEU A 3 -15.23 -23.36 -0.97
C LEU A 3 -15.71 -24.01 -2.28
N TYR A 4 -15.66 -23.26 -3.38
CA TYR A 4 -16.10 -23.76 -4.70
C TYR A 4 -15.16 -24.80 -5.32
N ASN A 5 -13.91 -24.90 -4.88
CA ASN A 5 -12.98 -25.90 -5.41
C ASN A 5 -13.35 -27.32 -4.92
N ALA A 6 -14.14 -27.42 -3.85
CA ALA A 6 -14.70 -28.69 -3.37
C ALA A 6 -15.81 -29.24 -4.28
N TRP A 7 -16.35 -28.43 -5.19
CA TRP A 7 -17.45 -28.82 -6.09
C TRP A 7 -16.97 -29.10 -7.53
N LEU A 8 -15.66 -29.14 -7.74
CA LEU A 8 -15.10 -29.44 -9.05
C LEU A 8 -15.39 -30.90 -9.44
N PRO A 9 -15.68 -31.19 -10.72
CA PRO A 9 -15.73 -32.56 -11.22
C PRO A 9 -14.41 -33.30 -10.90
N PRO A 10 -14.44 -34.61 -10.59
CA PRO A 10 -13.26 -35.34 -10.12
C PRO A 10 -12.00 -35.17 -11.00
N ALA A 11 -12.16 -35.25 -12.33
CA ALA A 11 -11.05 -35.07 -13.27
C ALA A 11 -10.41 -33.67 -13.19
N VAL A 12 -11.21 -32.62 -12.93
CA VAL A 12 -10.72 -31.24 -12.79
C VAL A 12 -10.10 -31.03 -11.42
N ALA A 13 -10.69 -31.61 -10.37
CA ALA A 13 -10.12 -31.59 -9.02
C ALA A 13 -8.75 -32.27 -8.99
N ASP A 14 -8.57 -33.36 -9.72
CA ASP A 14 -7.30 -34.08 -9.85
C ASP A 14 -6.24 -33.25 -10.56
N ALA A 15 -6.59 -32.59 -11.66
CA ALA A 15 -5.68 -31.68 -12.36
C ALA A 15 -5.31 -30.46 -11.48
N ALA A 16 -6.24 -29.94 -10.68
CA ALA A 16 -6.02 -28.79 -9.81
C ALA A 16 -5.02 -29.08 -8.67
N ARG A 17 -4.78 -30.36 -8.31
CA ARG A 17 -3.77 -30.72 -7.29
C ARG A 17 -2.35 -30.31 -7.70
N GLY A 18 -2.08 -30.19 -9.00
CA GLY A 18 -0.79 -29.74 -9.53
C GLY A 18 -0.56 -28.22 -9.48
N GLU A 19 -1.58 -27.42 -9.15
CA GLU A 19 -1.51 -25.95 -9.23
C GLU A 19 -0.44 -25.35 -8.31
N ALA A 20 -0.28 -25.88 -7.09
CA ALA A 20 0.74 -25.41 -6.16
C ALA A 20 2.16 -25.58 -6.73
N ALA A 21 2.46 -26.77 -7.26
CA ALA A 21 3.75 -27.05 -7.90
C ALA A 21 3.96 -26.21 -9.18
N ALA A 22 2.90 -25.99 -9.96
CA ALA A 22 2.95 -25.13 -11.15
C ALA A 22 3.21 -23.66 -10.78
N PHE A 23 2.60 -23.17 -9.70
CA PHE A 23 2.83 -21.83 -9.17
C PHE A 23 4.28 -21.66 -8.70
N ALA A 24 4.79 -22.59 -7.88
CA ALA A 24 6.19 -22.60 -7.43
C ALA A 24 7.17 -22.67 -8.62
N GLY A 25 6.84 -23.44 -9.66
CA GLY A 25 7.59 -23.46 -10.91
C GLY A 25 7.60 -22.11 -11.64
N ALA A 26 6.44 -21.45 -11.73
CA ALA A 26 6.31 -20.13 -12.34
C ALA A 26 7.07 -19.05 -11.56
N VAL A 27 7.07 -19.09 -10.21
CA VAL A 27 7.86 -18.17 -9.38
C VAL A 27 9.35 -18.35 -9.63
N ARG A 28 9.85 -19.60 -9.67
CA ARG A 28 11.26 -19.89 -10.00
C ARG A 28 11.62 -19.40 -11.40
N ALA A 29 10.81 -19.69 -12.41
CA ALA A 29 11.06 -19.26 -13.78
C ALA A 29 10.99 -17.74 -13.95
N ALA A 30 10.14 -17.05 -13.18
CA ALA A 30 10.11 -15.59 -13.14
C ALA A 30 11.37 -15.01 -12.49
N LYS A 31 11.85 -15.65 -11.41
CA LYS A 31 13.11 -15.29 -10.75
C LYS A 31 14.31 -15.48 -11.67
N ASP A 32 14.39 -16.60 -12.38
CA ASP A 32 15.48 -16.88 -13.33
C ASP A 32 15.49 -15.93 -14.55
N ALA A 33 14.31 -15.42 -14.91
CA ALA A 33 14.18 -14.43 -15.99
C ALA A 33 14.65 -13.03 -15.57
N TRP A 34 14.69 -12.73 -14.27
CA TRP A 34 15.17 -11.45 -13.75
C TRP A 34 16.66 -11.51 -13.45
N ARG A 35 17.43 -10.63 -14.09
CA ARG A 35 18.87 -10.49 -13.92
C ARG A 35 19.16 -9.09 -13.38
N PRO A 36 19.56 -8.93 -12.11
CA PRO A 36 19.84 -7.61 -11.55
C PRO A 36 20.90 -6.82 -12.33
N ASP A 37 21.87 -7.52 -12.93
CA ASP A 37 22.95 -6.92 -13.73
C ASP A 37 22.51 -6.44 -15.12
N ASP A 38 21.36 -6.91 -15.60
CA ASP A 38 20.75 -6.51 -16.86
C ASP A 38 19.40 -5.84 -16.57
N PRO A 39 19.34 -4.50 -16.48
CA PRO A 39 18.10 -3.80 -16.21
C PRO A 39 16.96 -4.17 -17.15
N ASP A 40 17.24 -4.50 -18.43
CA ASP A 40 16.22 -4.81 -19.43
C ASP A 40 15.58 -6.18 -19.26
N SER A 41 16.23 -7.08 -18.50
CA SER A 41 15.65 -8.35 -18.08
C SER A 41 14.31 -8.16 -17.34
N ALA A 42 14.07 -7.01 -16.71
CA ALA A 42 12.81 -6.67 -16.07
C ALA A 42 11.61 -6.77 -17.04
N TYR A 43 11.77 -6.42 -18.33
CA TYR A 43 10.71 -6.58 -19.32
C TYR A 43 10.40 -8.04 -19.64
N ALA A 44 11.41 -8.92 -19.62
CA ALA A 44 11.23 -10.36 -19.85
C ALA A 44 10.36 -11.02 -18.75
N THR A 45 10.28 -10.39 -17.58
CA THR A 45 9.44 -10.86 -16.46
C THR A 45 7.95 -10.58 -16.66
N LEU A 46 7.58 -9.61 -17.52
CA LEU A 46 6.19 -9.15 -17.65
C LEU A 46 5.24 -10.24 -18.17
N LYS A 47 5.75 -11.21 -18.92
CA LYS A 47 4.97 -12.36 -19.41
C LYS A 47 4.39 -13.21 -18.26
N TRP A 48 5.01 -13.17 -17.09
CA TRP A 48 4.57 -13.95 -15.92
C TRP A 48 3.41 -13.29 -15.16
N ILE A 49 3.16 -11.99 -15.38
CA ILE A 49 2.09 -11.26 -14.70
C ILE A 49 0.72 -11.87 -15.00
N SER A 50 0.46 -12.21 -16.27
CA SER A 50 -0.80 -12.86 -16.67
C SER A 50 -0.92 -14.27 -16.10
N VAL A 51 0.21 -15.00 -15.98
CA VAL A 51 0.26 -16.34 -15.39
C VAL A 51 -0.12 -16.27 -13.90
N PHE A 52 0.50 -15.38 -13.13
CA PHE A 52 0.16 -15.20 -11.71
C PHE A 52 -1.28 -14.71 -11.51
N ASP A 53 -1.78 -13.84 -12.39
CA ASP A 53 -3.17 -13.39 -12.35
C ASP A 53 -4.18 -14.54 -12.51
N LEU A 54 -3.85 -15.58 -13.29
CA LEU A 54 -4.70 -16.77 -13.42
C LEU A 54 -4.82 -17.50 -12.09
N PHE A 55 -3.71 -17.74 -11.39
CA PHE A 55 -3.73 -18.40 -10.07
C PHE A 55 -4.51 -17.61 -9.02
N ILE A 56 -4.35 -16.27 -9.01
CA ILE A 56 -5.10 -15.39 -8.10
C ILE A 56 -6.61 -15.46 -8.38
N LYS A 57 -7.00 -15.43 -9.66
CA LYS A 57 -8.41 -15.48 -10.10
C LYS A 57 -9.04 -16.86 -9.86
N ALA A 58 -8.29 -17.92 -10.12
CA ALA A 58 -8.68 -19.31 -9.85
C ALA A 58 -8.77 -19.61 -8.35
N LYS A 59 -8.23 -18.72 -7.50
CA LYS A 59 -8.16 -18.90 -6.04
C LYS A 59 -7.46 -20.22 -5.69
N SER A 60 -6.41 -20.51 -6.46
CA SER A 60 -5.56 -21.68 -6.32
C SER A 60 -4.99 -21.78 -4.91
N ASP A 61 -4.90 -23.00 -4.40
CA ASP A 61 -4.32 -23.22 -3.08
C ASP A 61 -2.80 -23.31 -3.18
N VAL A 62 -2.16 -22.14 -3.19
CA VAL A 62 -0.71 -21.98 -3.29
C VAL A 62 -0.05 -21.92 -1.91
N ALA A 63 1.19 -22.36 -1.81
CA ALA A 63 1.94 -22.37 -0.54
C ALA A 63 2.31 -20.93 -0.11
N PRO A 64 2.22 -20.56 1.19
CA PRO A 64 2.56 -19.22 1.65
C PRO A 64 3.99 -18.80 1.30
N GLU A 65 4.93 -19.74 1.30
CA GLU A 65 6.34 -19.52 1.01
C GLU A 65 6.56 -19.05 -0.43
N ASP A 66 5.81 -19.61 -1.38
CA ASP A 66 5.87 -19.20 -2.79
C ASP A 66 5.25 -17.81 -3.00
N ILE A 67 4.20 -17.47 -2.23
CA ILE A 67 3.60 -16.12 -2.26
C ILE A 67 4.60 -15.11 -1.70
N HIS A 68 5.27 -15.44 -0.60
CA HIS A 68 6.32 -14.61 -0.01
C HIS A 68 7.45 -14.37 -1.02
N ALA A 69 7.96 -15.43 -1.64
CA ALA A 69 9.00 -15.33 -2.66
C ALA A 69 8.58 -14.48 -3.86
N LEU A 70 7.31 -14.57 -4.28
CA LEU A 70 6.76 -13.74 -5.35
C LEU A 70 6.66 -12.25 -4.94
N VAL A 71 6.29 -11.97 -3.69
CA VAL A 71 6.23 -10.60 -3.18
C VAL A 71 7.62 -9.97 -3.10
N GLU A 72 8.61 -10.71 -2.59
CA GLU A 72 10.01 -10.26 -2.57
C GLU A 72 10.55 -10.00 -3.97
N LEU A 73 10.31 -10.93 -4.91
CA LEU A 73 10.67 -10.76 -6.32
C LEU A 73 9.99 -9.52 -6.91
N GLY A 74 8.70 -9.34 -6.65
CA GLY A 74 7.92 -8.21 -7.16
C GLY A 74 8.44 -6.86 -6.64
N PHE A 75 8.75 -6.73 -5.36
CA PHE A 75 9.37 -5.52 -4.81
C PHE A 75 10.78 -5.30 -5.34
N GLY A 76 11.60 -6.36 -5.45
CA GLY A 76 12.94 -6.28 -6.02
C GLY A 76 12.93 -5.72 -7.44
N ILE A 77 12.07 -6.26 -8.31
CA ILE A 77 11.90 -5.76 -9.68
C ILE A 77 11.33 -4.34 -9.67
N PHE A 78 10.31 -4.07 -8.83
CA PHE A 78 9.67 -2.76 -8.75
C PHE A 78 10.67 -1.65 -8.38
N HIS A 79 11.51 -1.87 -7.37
CA HIS A 79 12.49 -0.89 -6.92
C HIS A 79 13.67 -0.74 -7.89
N ALA A 80 14.10 -1.83 -8.53
CA ALA A 80 15.13 -1.76 -9.57
C ALA A 80 14.66 -1.02 -10.85
N SER A 81 13.34 -0.87 -11.03
CA SER A 81 12.72 -0.37 -12.26
C SER A 81 12.29 1.10 -12.20
N GLN A 82 12.99 1.97 -11.47
CA GLN A 82 12.57 3.37 -11.21
C GLN A 82 12.18 4.18 -12.46
N ASN A 83 12.83 3.94 -13.60
CA ASN A 83 12.58 4.66 -14.86
C ASN A 83 11.81 3.82 -15.89
N LYS A 84 11.18 2.72 -15.46
CA LYS A 84 10.45 1.79 -16.32
C LYS A 84 9.01 1.68 -15.83
N PHE A 85 8.20 2.71 -16.06
CA PHE A 85 6.87 2.79 -15.43
C PHE A 85 5.99 1.62 -15.82
N VAL A 86 6.09 1.11 -17.05
CA VAL A 86 5.31 -0.06 -17.47
C VAL A 86 5.61 -1.27 -16.60
N VAL A 87 6.87 -1.50 -16.24
CA VAL A 87 7.27 -2.61 -15.35
C VAL A 87 6.71 -2.38 -13.96
N GLN A 88 6.90 -1.19 -13.40
CA GLN A 88 6.40 -0.82 -12.06
C GLN A 88 4.87 -0.89 -11.97
N ILE A 89 4.14 -0.44 -13.00
CA ILE A 89 2.68 -0.52 -13.10
C ILE A 89 2.21 -1.97 -13.06
N LYS A 90 2.85 -2.85 -13.85
CA LYS A 90 2.40 -4.25 -13.96
C LYS A 90 2.71 -5.05 -12.70
N TRP A 91 3.92 -4.93 -12.16
CA TRP A 91 4.32 -5.58 -10.92
C TRP A 91 3.62 -5.01 -9.70
N GLY A 92 3.51 -3.68 -9.57
CA GLY A 92 2.76 -3.04 -8.50
C GLY A 92 1.28 -3.45 -8.53
N GLY A 93 0.67 -3.51 -9.72
CA GLY A 93 -0.69 -4.01 -9.89
C GLY A 93 -0.87 -5.47 -9.44
N LEU A 94 0.11 -6.33 -9.73
CA LEU A 94 0.10 -7.73 -9.26
C LEU A 94 0.20 -7.80 -7.74
N LEU A 95 1.14 -7.08 -7.13
CA LEU A 95 1.32 -7.01 -5.68
C LEU A 95 0.05 -6.53 -4.97
N ILE A 96 -0.63 -5.50 -5.49
CA ILE A 96 -1.91 -5.03 -4.94
C ILE A 96 -2.95 -6.17 -4.92
N ARG A 97 -3.05 -6.95 -5.99
CA ARG A 97 -3.98 -8.08 -6.06
C ARG A 97 -3.59 -9.22 -5.12
N LEU A 98 -2.29 -9.51 -4.99
CA LEU A 98 -1.77 -10.49 -4.06
C LEU A 98 -2.08 -10.12 -2.61
N PHE A 99 -1.79 -8.89 -2.19
CA PHE A 99 -2.09 -8.43 -0.84
C PHE A 99 -3.58 -8.48 -0.54
N LYS A 100 -4.44 -8.00 -1.46
CA LYS A 100 -5.89 -8.07 -1.28
C LYS A 100 -6.41 -9.50 -1.12
N LYS A 101 -5.75 -10.49 -1.71
CA LYS A 101 -6.23 -11.88 -1.71
C LYS A 101 -5.62 -12.75 -0.61
N HIS A 102 -4.36 -12.54 -0.28
CA HIS A 102 -3.58 -13.42 0.59
C HIS A 102 -3.07 -12.73 1.85
N ALA A 103 -3.59 -11.54 2.21
CA ALA A 103 -3.10 -10.77 3.35
C ALA A 103 -2.97 -11.57 4.66
N GLU A 104 -3.96 -12.41 4.97
CA GLU A 104 -3.99 -13.21 6.20
C GLU A 104 -2.94 -14.33 6.25
N ARG A 105 -2.43 -14.73 5.08
CA ARG A 105 -1.46 -15.82 4.93
C ARG A 105 -0.02 -15.31 4.90
N LEU A 106 0.19 -14.00 4.97
CA LEU A 106 1.49 -13.36 4.81
C LEU A 106 2.00 -12.80 6.13
N SER A 107 3.25 -13.11 6.44
CA SER A 107 4.02 -12.44 7.48
C SER A 107 5.22 -11.77 6.82
N LEU A 108 5.10 -10.46 6.61
CA LEU A 108 6.06 -9.64 5.86
C LEU A 108 6.30 -8.33 6.60
N ASP A 109 7.54 -7.84 6.51
CA ASP A 109 7.93 -6.50 6.93
C ASP A 109 8.17 -5.64 5.68
N VAL A 110 7.14 -4.92 5.25
CA VAL A 110 7.24 -4.03 4.09
C VAL A 110 7.71 -2.66 4.55
N GLN A 111 8.87 -2.23 4.05
CA GLN A 111 9.42 -0.90 4.34
C GLN A 111 8.67 0.18 3.55
N TRP A 112 8.21 1.21 4.24
CA TRP A 112 7.44 2.31 3.63
C TRP A 112 8.34 3.28 2.85
N ARG A 113 9.59 3.45 3.28
CA ARG A 113 10.51 4.48 2.78
C ARG A 113 10.87 4.32 1.30
N PRO A 114 11.18 3.13 0.77
CA PRO A 114 11.43 2.96 -0.67
C PRO A 114 10.23 3.33 -1.56
N LEU A 115 9.00 3.10 -1.09
CA LEU A 115 7.78 3.49 -1.80
C LEU A 115 7.60 5.01 -1.80
N TYR A 116 7.87 5.65 -0.65
CA TYR A 116 7.87 7.10 -0.53
C TYR A 116 8.92 7.76 -1.42
N GLU A 117 10.15 7.26 -1.41
CA GLU A 117 11.24 7.77 -2.25
C GLU A 117 10.89 7.67 -3.74
N THR A 118 10.34 6.53 -4.18
CA THR A 118 9.87 6.35 -5.57
C THR A 118 8.80 7.39 -5.91
N LEU A 119 7.81 7.58 -5.03
CA LEU A 119 6.74 8.55 -5.23
C LEU A 119 7.27 9.98 -5.38
N ILE A 120 8.18 10.40 -4.48
CA ILE A 120 8.77 11.74 -4.48
C ILE A 120 9.64 11.96 -5.71
N GLN A 121 10.54 11.03 -6.00
CA GLN A 121 11.47 11.15 -7.12
C GLN A 121 10.73 11.21 -8.46
N THR A 122 9.66 10.43 -8.62
CA THR A 122 8.97 10.37 -9.91
C THR A 122 7.90 11.45 -10.09
N HIS A 123 7.13 11.78 -9.06
CA HIS A 123 5.92 12.59 -9.21
C HIS A 123 5.98 13.98 -8.59
N PHE A 124 6.81 14.18 -7.56
CA PHE A 124 6.89 15.47 -6.86
C PHE A 124 8.12 16.30 -7.26
N LYS A 125 9.21 15.65 -7.69
CA LYS A 125 10.34 16.34 -8.33
C LYS A 125 9.99 16.67 -9.79
N ARG A 126 10.60 17.73 -10.33
CA ARG A 126 10.50 18.14 -11.75
C ARG A 126 11.18 17.12 -12.66
N ASN A 127 10.60 15.93 -12.76
CA ASN A 127 10.97 14.87 -13.68
C ASN A 127 9.89 14.80 -14.75
N MET A 128 10.15 15.45 -15.89
CA MET A 128 9.34 15.32 -17.10
C MET A 128 9.97 14.22 -17.95
N GLY A 129 9.74 12.97 -17.55
CA GLY A 129 10.19 11.82 -18.32
C GLY A 129 9.53 11.80 -19.71
N PRO A 130 10.09 11.04 -20.67
CA PRO A 130 9.52 10.90 -22.02
C PRO A 130 8.17 10.16 -22.02
N GLU A 131 7.78 9.59 -20.89
CA GLU A 131 6.53 8.84 -20.74
C GLU A 131 5.33 9.80 -20.76
N GLY A 132 4.36 9.52 -21.63
CA GLY A 132 3.16 10.32 -21.76
C GLY A 132 2.35 10.41 -20.47
N TRP A 133 1.58 11.49 -20.32
CA TRP A 133 0.81 11.84 -19.11
C TRP A 133 -0.04 10.67 -18.57
N LYS A 134 -0.66 9.87 -19.45
CA LYS A 134 -1.50 8.74 -19.09
C LYS A 134 -0.74 7.63 -18.36
N VAL A 135 0.47 7.30 -18.82
CA VAL A 135 1.33 6.29 -18.17
C VAL A 135 1.78 6.79 -16.81
N ARG A 136 2.12 8.08 -16.72
CA ARG A 136 2.49 8.71 -15.45
C ARG A 136 1.34 8.69 -14.43
N GLN A 137 0.12 9.03 -14.85
CA GLN A 137 -1.05 8.94 -13.99
C GLN A 137 -1.27 7.50 -13.49
N GLN A 138 -1.25 6.52 -14.40
CA GLN A 138 -1.41 5.12 -14.02
C GLN A 138 -0.31 4.63 -13.06
N HIS A 139 0.92 5.12 -13.25
CA HIS A 139 2.03 4.83 -12.35
C HIS A 139 1.79 5.40 -10.96
N PHE A 140 1.34 6.67 -10.86
CA PHE A 140 0.98 7.30 -9.60
C PHE A 140 -0.14 6.55 -8.86
N GLU A 141 -1.20 6.18 -9.56
CA GLU A 141 -2.31 5.37 -9.04
C GLU A 141 -1.83 3.99 -8.56
N THR A 142 -0.86 3.40 -9.26
CA THR A 142 -0.28 2.10 -8.87
C THR A 142 0.57 2.22 -7.61
N ILE A 143 1.45 3.22 -7.50
CA ILE A 143 2.26 3.42 -6.29
C ILE A 143 1.34 3.68 -5.08
N THR A 144 0.41 4.61 -5.20
CA THR A 144 -0.50 4.96 -4.10
C THR A 144 -1.37 3.76 -3.72
N GLY A 145 -1.88 3.00 -4.70
CA GLY A 145 -2.61 1.76 -4.47
C GLY A 145 -1.76 0.68 -3.79
N LEU A 146 -0.48 0.57 -4.15
CA LEU A 146 0.47 -0.38 -3.55
C LEU A 146 0.79 -0.01 -2.10
N VAL A 147 1.00 1.27 -1.81
CA VAL A 147 1.14 1.76 -0.43
C VAL A 147 -0.10 1.40 0.38
N HIS A 148 -1.30 1.70 -0.13
CA HIS A 148 -2.55 1.35 0.56
C HIS A 148 -2.69 -0.15 0.85
N ALA A 149 -2.31 -1.01 -0.10
CA ALA A 149 -2.41 -2.45 0.04
C ALA A 149 -1.33 -3.05 0.96
N SER A 150 -0.14 -2.45 1.00
CA SER A 150 1.00 -2.93 1.79
C SER A 150 1.05 -2.37 3.22
N ARG A 151 0.32 -1.28 3.51
CA ARG A 151 0.33 -0.57 4.80
C ARG A 151 0.03 -1.44 6.02
N THR A 152 -0.75 -2.51 5.87
CA THR A 152 -0.99 -3.47 6.97
C THR A 152 0.25 -4.24 7.38
N PHE A 153 1.23 -4.37 6.49
CA PHE A 153 2.50 -5.09 6.68
C PHE A 153 3.68 -4.16 7.03
N PHE A 154 3.42 -2.88 7.32
CA PHE A 154 4.49 -2.00 7.79
C PHE A 154 4.98 -2.47 9.17
N PRO A 155 6.30 -2.45 9.41
CA PRO A 155 6.89 -2.96 10.64
C PRO A 155 6.44 -2.14 11.86
N GLU A 156 6.73 -2.67 13.04
CA GLU A 156 6.59 -1.93 14.29
C GLU A 156 7.50 -0.68 14.26
N GLY A 157 7.03 0.41 14.85
CA GLY A 157 7.74 1.70 14.85
C GLY A 157 7.49 2.55 13.58
N ALA A 158 7.01 1.96 12.48
CA ALA A 158 6.77 2.68 11.23
C ALA A 158 5.80 3.87 11.40
N ALA A 159 4.76 3.75 12.24
CA ALA A 159 3.86 4.87 12.50
C ALA A 159 4.57 6.06 13.15
N ALA A 160 5.45 5.80 14.12
CA ALA A 160 6.23 6.82 14.79
C ALA A 160 7.22 7.49 13.84
N GLU A 161 7.92 6.70 13.01
CA GLU A 161 8.83 7.23 11.98
C GLU A 161 8.10 8.13 10.97
N ILE A 162 6.98 7.66 10.43
CA ILE A 162 6.16 8.41 9.46
C ILE A 162 5.64 9.71 10.08
N TRP A 163 5.18 9.65 11.34
CA TRP A 163 4.73 10.84 12.05
C TRP A 163 5.89 11.83 12.25
N LEU A 164 7.06 11.38 12.69
CA LEU A 164 8.22 12.24 12.90
C LEU A 164 8.73 12.88 11.60
N GLU A 165 8.68 12.16 10.48
CA GLU A 165 9.07 12.69 9.17
C GLU A 165 8.13 13.80 8.69
N PHE A 166 6.81 13.60 8.80
CA PHE A 166 5.83 14.51 8.19
C PHE A 166 5.25 15.56 9.14
N ARG A 167 5.31 15.36 10.46
CA ARG A 167 4.81 16.33 11.44
C ARG A 167 5.41 17.72 11.26
N PRO A 168 6.73 17.91 11.05
CA PRO A 168 7.31 19.25 10.88
C PRO A 168 6.69 20.03 9.71
N LEU A 169 6.22 19.32 8.67
CA LEU A 169 5.55 19.93 7.52
C LEU A 169 4.19 20.54 7.88
N LEU A 170 3.55 20.05 8.96
CA LEU A 170 2.22 20.46 9.43
C LEU A 170 2.26 21.64 10.40
N GLU A 171 3.44 22.06 10.87
CA GLU A 171 3.59 23.13 11.86
C GLU A 171 3.19 24.51 11.33
N ASN A 172 3.36 24.73 10.01
CA ASN A 172 2.94 25.95 9.33
C ASN A 172 1.82 25.63 8.32
N PRO A 173 0.54 25.76 8.71
CA PRO A 173 -0.60 25.42 7.85
C PRO A 173 -0.73 26.31 6.61
N TRP A 174 -0.06 27.47 6.60
CA TRP A 174 -0.10 28.43 5.50
C TRP A 174 0.89 28.11 4.38
N HIS A 175 1.77 27.12 4.58
CA HIS A 175 2.72 26.67 3.58
C HIS A 175 2.20 25.43 2.84
N ASN A 176 2.48 25.33 1.53
CA ASN A 176 2.03 24.20 0.69
C ASN A 176 2.49 22.82 1.22
N SER A 177 3.62 22.81 1.95
CA SER A 177 4.12 21.59 2.60
C SER A 177 3.14 21.00 3.61
N ALA A 178 2.28 21.79 4.24
CA ALA A 178 1.28 21.26 5.16
C ALA A 178 0.28 20.36 4.44
N PHE A 179 -0.18 20.79 3.26
CA PHE A 179 -1.12 20.04 2.42
C PHE A 179 -0.49 18.75 1.86
N GLU A 180 0.77 18.82 1.45
CA GLU A 180 1.54 17.63 1.03
C GLU A 180 1.76 16.69 2.22
N GLY A 181 2.20 17.23 3.35
CA GLY A 181 2.47 16.50 4.59
C GLY A 181 1.26 15.73 5.08
N VAL A 182 0.08 16.38 5.16
CA VAL A 182 -1.15 15.69 5.61
C VAL A 182 -1.59 14.62 4.60
N GLY A 183 -1.35 14.86 3.30
CA GLY A 183 -1.55 13.87 2.25
C GLY A 183 -0.67 12.63 2.43
N PHE A 184 0.61 12.82 2.75
CA PHE A 184 1.55 11.72 3.03
C PHE A 184 1.22 10.99 4.33
N VAL A 185 0.85 11.71 5.40
CA VAL A 185 0.37 11.08 6.64
C VAL A 185 -0.85 10.23 6.35
N ARG A 186 -1.85 10.75 5.63
CA ARG A 186 -3.04 9.96 5.26
C ARG A 186 -2.67 8.71 4.46
N LEU A 187 -1.74 8.83 3.51
CA LEU A 187 -1.33 7.74 2.64
C LEU A 187 -0.55 6.66 3.41
N PHE A 188 0.51 7.04 4.11
CA PHE A 188 1.49 6.12 4.69
C PHE A 188 1.17 5.67 6.12
N LEU A 189 0.55 6.50 6.98
CA LEU A 189 0.40 6.20 8.41
C LEU A 189 -0.32 4.86 8.65
N PRO A 190 0.37 3.82 9.16
CA PRO A 190 -0.20 2.51 9.36
C PRO A 190 -0.98 2.46 10.67
N ALA A 191 -2.20 1.93 10.61
CA ALA A 191 -3.02 1.65 11.79
C ALA A 191 -3.20 0.13 11.98
N ASN A 192 -2.13 -0.62 11.75
CA ASN A 192 -2.13 -2.08 11.96
C ASN A 192 -1.96 -2.40 13.46
N SER A 193 -2.12 -3.67 13.83
CA SER A 193 -1.99 -4.11 15.23
C SER A 193 -0.61 -3.82 15.84
N ARG A 194 0.45 -3.85 15.02
CA ARG A 194 1.84 -3.66 15.44
C ARG A 194 2.22 -2.21 15.75
N ASN A 195 1.40 -1.24 15.35
CA ASN A 195 1.67 0.18 15.57
C ASN A 195 0.63 0.83 16.49
N GLN A 196 -0.18 0.05 17.22
CA GLN A 196 -1.25 0.60 18.06
C GLN A 196 -0.72 1.50 19.19
N ASP A 197 0.47 1.21 19.72
CA ASP A 197 1.06 1.94 20.84
C ASP A 197 1.41 3.40 20.47
N HIS A 198 1.54 3.70 19.19
CA HIS A 198 1.74 5.07 18.72
C HIS A 198 0.50 5.96 18.91
N PHE A 199 -0.70 5.38 18.81
CA PHE A 199 -1.96 6.10 18.84
C PHE A 199 -2.43 6.33 20.28
N THR A 200 -1.83 7.31 20.93
CA THR A 200 -2.19 7.73 22.29
C THR A 200 -3.27 8.81 22.29
N THR A 201 -3.95 9.01 23.42
CA THR A 201 -4.92 10.12 23.61
C THR A 201 -4.27 11.48 23.33
N ASP A 202 -3.02 11.68 23.76
CA ASP A 202 -2.28 12.93 23.51
C ASP A 202 -1.93 13.12 22.03
N TRP A 203 -1.61 12.04 21.33
CA TRP A 203 -1.39 12.08 19.88
C TRP A 203 -2.68 12.47 19.15
N ILE A 204 -3.83 11.89 19.53
CA ILE A 204 -5.13 12.27 18.96
C ILE A 204 -5.45 13.74 19.24
N ALA A 205 -5.23 14.22 20.46
CA ALA A 205 -5.42 15.62 20.80
C ALA A 205 -4.55 16.56 19.94
N GLN A 206 -3.28 16.18 19.70
CA GLN A 206 -2.40 16.91 18.79
C GLN A 206 -2.93 16.92 17.35
N CYS A 207 -3.40 15.79 16.82
CA CYS A 207 -4.00 15.74 15.49
C CYS A 207 -5.23 16.65 15.38
N LEU A 208 -6.09 16.67 16.39
CA LEU A 208 -7.28 17.52 16.42
C LEU A 208 -6.92 19.00 16.50
N HIS A 209 -5.88 19.36 17.26
CA HIS A 209 -5.36 20.73 17.29
C HIS A 209 -4.81 21.17 15.92
N ILE A 210 -4.07 20.29 15.23
CA ILE A 210 -3.56 20.59 13.88
C ILE A 210 -4.72 20.67 12.88
N TRP A 211 -5.72 19.79 13.01
CA TRP A 211 -6.94 19.89 12.20
C TRP A 211 -7.61 21.25 12.39
N ASP A 212 -7.68 21.76 13.63
CA ASP A 212 -8.30 23.05 13.96
C ASP A 212 -7.61 24.27 13.32
N SER A 213 -6.32 24.14 13.00
CA SER A 213 -5.50 25.24 12.47
C SER A 213 -5.91 25.77 11.10
N VAL A 214 -6.68 25.01 10.32
CA VAL A 214 -7.23 25.41 9.02
C VAL A 214 -8.74 25.22 9.06
N THR A 215 -9.47 26.29 8.81
CA THR A 215 -10.94 26.29 8.77
C THR A 215 -11.43 26.34 7.32
N ASN A 216 -12.63 25.79 7.08
CA ASN A 216 -13.34 25.85 5.80
C ASN A 216 -12.52 25.34 4.60
N CYS A 217 -11.79 24.23 4.78
CA CYS A 217 -10.95 23.65 3.74
C CYS A 217 -11.26 22.17 3.54
N ASN A 218 -12.13 21.87 2.58
CA ASN A 218 -12.60 20.50 2.30
C ASN A 218 -11.45 19.50 2.07
N PHE A 219 -10.37 19.92 1.40
CA PHE A 219 -9.20 19.03 1.22
C PHE A 219 -8.58 18.65 2.57
N TRP A 220 -8.33 19.63 3.44
CA TRP A 220 -7.73 19.46 4.75
C TRP A 220 -8.62 18.60 5.65
N ASP A 221 -9.91 18.92 5.68
CA ASP A 221 -10.90 18.22 6.47
C ASP A 221 -11.03 16.75 6.06
N ILE A 222 -11.08 16.44 4.75
CA ILE A 222 -11.12 15.06 4.25
C ILE A 222 -9.84 14.29 4.61
N GLN A 223 -8.67 14.94 4.62
CA GLN A 223 -7.43 14.23 4.99
C GLN A 223 -7.46 13.81 6.46
N TRP A 224 -7.76 14.75 7.36
CA TRP A 224 -7.82 14.47 8.80
C TRP A 224 -8.95 13.53 9.17
N ALA A 225 -10.14 13.71 8.60
CA ALA A 225 -11.24 12.78 8.77
C ALA A 225 -10.84 11.34 8.42
N ALA A 226 -10.09 11.14 7.33
CA ALA A 226 -9.64 9.81 6.91
C ALA A 226 -8.53 9.23 7.82
N ILE A 227 -7.70 10.07 8.45
CA ILE A 227 -6.69 9.65 9.43
C ILE A 227 -7.39 9.24 10.74
N ILE A 228 -8.25 10.10 11.28
CA ILE A 228 -8.97 9.86 12.53
C ILE A 228 -9.91 8.67 12.41
N ALA A 229 -10.70 8.56 11.33
CA ALA A 229 -11.58 7.41 11.12
C ALA A 229 -10.83 6.07 11.11
N ARG A 230 -9.59 6.07 10.61
CA ARG A 230 -8.72 4.88 10.63
C ARG A 230 -8.23 4.56 12.04
N CYS A 231 -7.92 5.56 12.85
CA CYS A 231 -7.55 5.38 14.26
C CYS A 231 -8.75 4.82 15.03
N ILE A 232 -9.94 5.43 14.90
CA ILE A 232 -11.19 4.95 15.53
C ILE A 232 -11.45 3.48 15.19
N LYS A 233 -11.28 3.09 13.93
CA LYS A 233 -11.54 1.71 13.49
C LYS A 233 -10.59 0.68 14.13
N ASN A 234 -9.34 1.04 14.39
CA ASN A 234 -8.30 0.08 14.77
C ASN A 234 -7.87 0.18 16.24
N SER A 235 -8.07 1.33 16.89
CA SER A 235 -7.64 1.59 18.27
C SER A 235 -8.75 1.24 19.27
N ARG A 236 -8.46 0.29 20.16
CA ARG A 236 -9.38 -0.16 21.21
C ARG A 236 -9.15 0.51 22.57
N SER A 237 -7.97 1.10 22.77
CA SER A 237 -7.51 1.66 24.04
C SER A 237 -7.83 3.15 24.23
N ILE A 238 -8.24 3.84 23.16
CA ILE A 238 -8.47 5.29 23.20
C ILE A 238 -9.87 5.59 23.71
N GLU A 239 -9.95 6.45 24.73
CA GLU A 239 -11.21 6.97 25.26
C GLU A 239 -11.74 8.11 24.37
N TRP A 240 -12.55 7.75 23.38
CA TRP A 240 -13.05 8.71 22.38
C TRP A 240 -14.09 9.70 22.90
N GLU A 241 -14.71 9.43 24.06
CA GLU A 241 -15.80 10.23 24.63
C GLU A 241 -15.43 11.72 24.76
N LYS A 242 -14.18 11.99 25.16
CA LYS A 242 -13.61 13.34 25.32
C LYS A 242 -13.52 14.12 24.01
N PHE A 243 -13.43 13.42 22.87
CA PHE A 243 -13.28 14.02 21.55
C PHE A 243 -14.60 14.10 20.78
N LEU A 244 -15.66 13.42 21.24
CA LEU A 244 -16.93 13.34 20.52
C LEU A 244 -17.51 14.73 20.19
N PRO A 245 -17.65 15.68 21.14
CA PRO A 245 -18.25 16.97 20.82
C PRO A 245 -17.54 17.69 19.66
N LEU A 246 -16.21 17.72 19.69
CA LEU A 246 -15.39 18.34 18.64
C LEU A 246 -15.55 17.61 17.29
N LEU A 247 -15.48 16.29 17.31
CA LEU A 247 -15.60 15.46 16.10
C LEU A 247 -16.98 15.63 15.45
N PHE A 248 -18.05 15.60 16.25
CA PHE A 248 -19.41 15.78 15.76
C PHE A 248 -19.60 17.16 15.12
N THR A 249 -19.16 18.23 15.77
CA THR A 249 -19.21 19.57 15.18
C THR A 249 -18.44 19.65 13.88
N ARG A 250 -17.22 19.07 13.83
CA ARG A 250 -16.40 19.06 12.62
C ARG A 250 -17.07 18.32 11.46
N TYR A 251 -17.57 17.11 11.71
CA TYR A 251 -18.26 16.34 10.69
C TYR A 251 -19.53 17.03 10.20
N LEU A 252 -20.28 17.69 11.10
CA LEU A 252 -21.46 18.47 10.70
C LEU A 252 -21.09 19.62 9.76
N ASN A 253 -20.07 20.39 10.11
CA ASN A 253 -19.58 21.50 9.28
C ASN A 253 -19.01 21.06 7.93
N MET A 254 -18.59 19.80 7.78
CA MET A 254 -18.12 19.26 6.49
C MET A 254 -19.26 18.98 5.50
N PHE A 255 -20.51 18.91 5.96
CA PHE A 255 -21.68 18.71 5.10
C PHE A 255 -22.32 20.03 4.60
N GLU A 256 -21.94 21.16 5.20
CA GLU A 256 -22.38 22.50 4.82
C GLU A 256 -21.49 23.08 3.70
#